data_AF-A0A522V9U5-F1
#
_entry.id   AF-A0A522V9U5-F1
#
_cell.length_a   1.000
_cell.length_b   1.000
_cell.length_c   1.000
_cell.angle_alpha   90.00
_cell.angle_beta   90.00
_cell.angle_gamma   90.00
#
_symmetry.space_group_name_H-M   'P 1'
#
loop_
_entity.id
_entity.type
_entity.pdbx_description
1 polymer ?
#
loop_
_entity_poly.entity_id
_entity_poly.type
_entity_poly.pdbx_seq_one_letter_code
_entity_poly.pdbx_strand_id
1 'polypeptide(L)'
;MSSLTIRKIDEPTKGRLRLRAARHGRSMEEEARVILRSSLACEEGSQLNLAEAIRLRFAPLGGVELENPNRDALRPPPVFEE
;
A
#
# COMPACT_ATOMS: atom_id res chain seq x y z
N MET A 1 28.58 3.84 9.85
CA MET A 1 28.52 4.48 8.53
C MET A 1 28.74 3.41 7.47
N SER A 2 27.68 2.79 6.97
CA SER A 2 27.77 1.86 5.84
C SER A 2 27.51 2.63 4.55
N SER A 3 28.41 2.54 3.58
CA SER A 3 28.22 3.11 2.25
C SER A 3 27.80 2.00 1.29
N LEU A 4 26.79 2.27 0.45
CA LEU A 4 26.31 1.38 -0.60
C LEU A 4 26.40 2.11 -1.94
N THR A 5 27.09 1.52 -2.91
CA THR A 5 27.22 2.08 -4.26
C THR A 5 26.43 1.24 -5.26
N ILE A 6 25.40 1.83 -5.86
CA ILE A 6 24.59 1.20 -6.91
C ILE A 6 25.18 1.57 -8.27
N ARG A 7 25.76 0.60 -8.97
CA ARG A 7 26.34 0.79 -10.32
C ARG A 7 25.29 0.54 -11.40
N LYS A 8 25.49 1.15 -12.58
CA LYS A 8 24.64 0.95 -13.77
C LYS A 8 23.14 1.22 -13.54
N ILE A 9 22.81 2.24 -12.75
CA ILE A 9 21.43 2.74 -12.67
C ILE A 9 21.07 3.38 -14.00
N ASP A 10 19.92 3.02 -14.55
CA ASP A 10 19.41 3.61 -15.78
C ASP A 10 18.99 5.07 -15.55
N GLU A 11 19.19 5.90 -16.57
CA GLU A 11 18.89 7.33 -16.50
C GLU A 11 17.42 7.64 -16.14
N PRO A 12 16.40 6.91 -16.64
CA PRO A 12 15.02 7.18 -16.23
C PRO A 12 14.78 6.90 -14.74
N THR A 13 15.34 5.83 -14.19
CA THR A 13 15.23 5.53 -12.75
C THR A 13 15.93 6.61 -11.92
N LYS A 14 17.12 7.04 -12.33
CA LYS A 14 17.86 8.13 -11.67
C LYS A 14 17.07 9.44 -11.69
N GLY A 15 16.45 9.77 -12.83
CA GLY A 15 15.60 10.95 -12.99
C GLY A 15 14.36 10.91 -12.09
N ARG A 16 13.66 9.77 -12.04
CA ARG A 16 12.50 9.56 -11.15
C ARG A 16 12.86 9.71 -9.69
N LEU A 17 14.01 9.15 -9.27
CA LEU A 17 14.48 9.25 -7.89
C LEU A 17 14.76 10.71 -7.51
N ARG A 18 15.39 11.48 -8.40
CA ARG A 18 15.63 12.91 -8.18
C ARG A 18 14.34 13.72 -8.05
N LEU A 19 13.36 13.47 -8.93
CA LEU A 19 12.07 14.16 -8.88
C LEU A 19 11.32 13.84 -7.58
N ARG A 20 11.33 12.58 -7.17
CA ARG A 20 10.68 12.14 -5.93
C ARG A 20 11.33 12.75 -4.69
N ALA A 21 12.67 12.79 -4.64
CA ALA A 21 13.41 13.45 -3.57
C ALA A 21 13.05 14.94 -3.45
N ALA A 22 12.98 15.66 -4.58
CA ALA A 22 12.56 17.06 -4.60
C ALA A 22 11.11 17.24 -4.10
N ARG A 23 10.18 16.37 -4.50
CA ARG A 23 8.79 16.38 -4.02
C ARG A 23 8.66 16.18 -2.52
N HIS A 24 9.54 15.37 -1.92
CA HIS A 24 9.53 15.09 -0.49
C HIS A 24 10.41 16.05 0.33
N GLY A 25 11.11 16.99 -0.32
CA GLY A 25 12.00 17.94 0.36
C GLY A 25 13.23 17.28 0.98
N ARG A 26 13.73 16.20 0.39
CA ARG A 26 14.88 15.42 0.90
C ARG A 26 16.00 15.33 -0.13
N SER A 27 17.20 14.99 0.32
CA SER A 27 18.30 14.66 -0.60
C SER A 27 17.99 13.36 -1.35
N MET A 28 18.60 13.20 -2.52
CA MET A 28 18.46 11.98 -3.32
C MET A 28 18.93 10.73 -2.55
N GLU A 29 19.99 10.87 -1.74
CA GLU A 29 20.49 9.80 -0.88
C GLU A 29 19.50 9.43 0.22
N GLU A 30 18.89 10.42 0.88
CA GLU A 30 17.91 10.15 1.92
C GLU A 30 16.65 9.51 1.34
N GLU A 31 16.18 9.95 0.16
CA GLU A 31 15.07 9.30 -0.53
C GLU A 31 15.40 7.84 -0.88
N ALA A 32 16.62 7.56 -1.37
CA ALA A 32 17.07 6.19 -1.62
C ALA A 32 17.06 5.35 -0.33
N ARG A 33 17.52 5.90 0.79
CA ARG A 33 17.51 5.25 2.10
C ARG A 33 16.09 4.99 2.61
N VAL A 34 15.15 5.90 2.39
CA VAL A 34 13.74 5.73 2.74
C VAL A 34 13.12 4.61 1.92
N ILE A 35 13.35 4.60 0.61
CA ILE A 35 12.85 3.55 -0.28
C ILE A 35 13.37 2.19 0.17
N LEU A 36 14.68 2.03 0.36
CA LEU A 36 15.28 0.77 0.82
C LEU A 36 14.72 0.32 2.17
N ARG A 37 14.57 1.23 3.14
CA ARG A 37 13.92 0.91 4.43
C ARG A 37 12.48 0.44 4.25
N SER A 38 11.70 1.13 3.44
CA SER A 38 10.29 0.78 3.21
C SER A 38 10.14 -0.55 2.48
N SER A 39 10.99 -0.83 1.50
CA SER A 39 11.00 -2.08 0.76
C SER A 39 11.39 -3.26 1.65
N LEU A 40 12.45 -3.12 2.44
CA LEU A 40 12.91 -4.18 3.34
C LEU A 40 11.95 -4.40 4.53
N ALA A 41 11.31 -3.34 5.03
CA ALA A 41 10.26 -3.49 6.05
C ALA A 41 9.02 -4.22 5.53
N CYS A 42 8.75 -4.13 4.22
CA CYS A 42 7.64 -4.83 3.57
C CYS A 42 7.95 -6.32 3.33
N GLU A 43 9.22 -6.72 3.28
CA GLU A 43 9.61 -8.14 3.10
C GLU A 43 9.53 -8.95 4.41
N GLU A 44 9.56 -8.32 5.57
CA GLU A 44 9.43 -9.02 6.87
C GLU A 44 7.97 -9.23 7.30
N GLY A 45 7.02 -8.55 6.65
CA GLY A 45 5.61 -8.73 6.89
C GLY A 45 4.93 -9.04 5.58
N SER A 46 4.74 -10.34 5.31
CA SER A 46 3.71 -10.87 4.41
C SER A 46 2.60 -9.82 4.30
N GLN A 47 2.39 -9.26 3.10
CA GLN A 47 1.19 -8.47 2.86
C GLN A 47 0.02 -9.33 3.32
N LEU A 48 -0.51 -9.03 4.50
CA LEU A 48 -1.56 -9.85 5.10
C LEU A 48 -2.64 -9.93 4.04
N ASN A 49 -2.94 -11.15 3.62
CA ASN A 49 -3.99 -11.30 2.63
C ASN A 49 -5.28 -10.74 3.24
N LEU A 50 -6.22 -10.30 2.40
CA LEU A 50 -7.42 -9.64 2.89
C LEU A 50 -8.15 -10.46 3.98
N ALA A 51 -8.14 -11.79 3.84
CA ALA A 51 -8.74 -12.68 4.83
C ALA A 51 -8.01 -12.67 6.18
N GLU A 52 -6.67 -12.67 6.19
CA GLU A 52 -5.85 -12.55 7.40
C GLU A 52 -6.04 -11.20 8.09
N ALA A 53 -6.07 -10.11 7.32
CA ALA A 53 -6.30 -8.77 7.84
C ALA A 53 -7.69 -8.64 8.50
N ILE A 54 -8.73 -9.22 7.89
CA ILE A 54 -10.07 -9.29 8.46
C ILE A 54 -10.03 -10.12 9.76
N ARG A 55 -9.48 -11.34 9.73
CA ARG A 55 -9.42 -12.21 10.91
C ARG A 55 -8.73 -11.56 12.10
N LEU A 56 -7.58 -10.92 11.90
CA LEU A 56 -6.85 -10.23 12.98
C LEU A 56 -7.68 -9.13 13.65
N ARG A 57 -8.53 -8.43 12.88
CA ARG A 57 -9.38 -7.36 13.42
C ARG A 57 -10.53 -7.88 14.29
N PHE A 58 -11.06 -9.06 13.97
CA PHE A 58 -12.16 -9.68 14.70
C PHE A 58 -11.73 -10.71 15.75
N ALA A 59 -10.47 -11.17 15.73
CA ALA A 59 -9.94 -12.16 16.69
C ALA A 59 -10.07 -11.71 18.16
N PRO A 60 -9.78 -10.44 18.55
CA PRO A 60 -9.98 -9.98 19.93
C PRO A 60 -11.45 -9.97 20.38
N LEU A 61 -12.38 -9.95 19.43
CA LEU A 61 -13.82 -9.93 19.69
C LEU A 61 -14.42 -11.34 19.83
N GLY A 62 -13.61 -12.40 19.61
CA GLY A 62 -14.06 -13.79 19.68
C GLY A 62 -14.84 -14.26 18.45
N GLY A 63 -14.83 -13.48 17.36
CA GLY A 63 -15.71 -13.68 16.22
C GLY A 63 -17.07 -13.01 16.40
N VAL A 64 -17.74 -12.70 15.30
CA VAL A 64 -19.08 -12.08 15.30
C VAL A 64 -19.97 -12.91 14.39
N GLU A 65 -21.11 -13.35 14.92
CA GLU A 65 -22.21 -13.86 14.11
C GLU A 65 -23.13 -12.70 13.75
N LEU A 66 -23.27 -12.42 12.45
CA LEU A 66 -24.14 -11.38 11.94
C LEU A 66 -25.47 -12.00 11.51
N GLU A 67 -26.57 -11.44 11.98
CA GLU A 67 -27.88 -11.77 11.44
C GLU A 67 -27.93 -11.33 9.97
N ASN A 68 -28.34 -12.24 9.08
CA ASN A 68 -28.50 -11.91 7.68
C ASN A 68 -29.75 -11.01 7.52
N PRO A 69 -29.60 -9.74 7.11
CA PRO A 69 -30.75 -8.85 7.00
C PRO A 69 -31.69 -9.34 5.89
N ASN A 70 -32.99 -9.19 6.11
CA ASN A 70 -33.96 -9.43 5.05
C ASN A 70 -33.73 -8.41 3.93
N ARG A 71 -33.61 -8.88 2.68
CA ARG A 71 -33.31 -8.02 1.54
C ARG A 71 -34.61 -7.55 0.91
N ASP A 72 -34.78 -6.24 0.84
CA ASP A 72 -35.86 -5.64 0.05
C ASP A 72 -35.64 -5.85 -1.45
N ALA A 73 -36.70 -5.66 -2.23
CA ALA A 73 -36.62 -5.68 -3.68
C ALA A 73 -35.58 -4.66 -4.18
N LEU A 74 -34.86 -5.04 -5.25
CA LEU A 74 -33.85 -4.18 -5.85
C LEU A 74 -34.51 -2.86 -6.31
N ARG A 75 -33.83 -1.73 -6.09
CA ARG A 75 -34.26 -0.44 -6.64
C ARG A 75 -34.39 -0.55 -8.17
N PRO A 76 -35.42 0.04 -8.78
CA PRO A 76 -35.49 0.12 -10.24
C PRO A 76 -34.23 0.83 -10.81
N PRO A 77 -33.77 0.44 -12.00
CA PRO A 77 -32.63 1.09 -12.64
C PRO A 77 -32.93 2.58 -12.87
N PRO A 78 -31.91 3.46 -12.82
CA PRO A 78 -32.10 4.86 -13.18
C PRO A 78 -32.49 4.97 -14.66
N VAL A 79 -33.50 5.80 -14.94
CA VAL A 79 -33.86 6.18 -16.30
C VAL A 79 -32.98 7.36 -16.69
N PHE A 80 -32.22 7.23 -17.77
CA PHE A 80 -31.48 8.33 -18.37
C PHE A 80 -32.28 8.84 -19.57
N GLU A 81 -32.58 10.15 -19.61
CA GLU A 81 -33.12 10.81 -20.80
C GLU A 81 -32.02 10.92 -21.88
N GLU A 82 -32.38 10.81 -23.16
CA GLU A 82 -31.46 10.99 -24.30
C GLU A 82 -30.96 12.44 -24.44
#